data_AF-A0A357FYP2-F1
#
_entry.id   AF-A0A357FYP2-F1
#
_cell.length_a   1.000
_cell.length_b   1.000
_cell.length_c   1.000
_cell.angle_alpha   90.00
_cell.angle_beta   90.00
_cell.angle_gamma   90.00
#
_symmetry.space_group_name_H-M   'P 1'
#
loop_
_entity.id
_entity.type
_entity.pdbx_description
1 polymer ?
#
loop_
_entity_poly.entity_id
_entity_poly.type
_entity_poly.pdbx_seq_one_letter_code
_entity_poly.pdbx_strand_id
1 'polypeptide(L)'
;QFKQLLMVSGFDRYFQIAPCFRDEDGRADRLAEFYQLDMEMSFVTQQDVFDAVQPVIAGLFEQFGDFTGTKHKVEWLGHLRYEDTMMKYGSDKPDLRNPLEIVDVTAVFASDEVEFKAFKNIIEKGGVVRAIRAPQVSGQLRSFFDKLNSWAQGEGAPGLGYILFEEKKGIEAGSLTEHLLEACDKIGYEYDREYFENLEYVEGKGPIAKFLSDSGINLLASRAGCKDGDAVFFICNQPAPAAKFAGAAREAICNAMGNREQGVYKFCWIVDFPMYEYDEKAKKVDFSHNPFSMPQGGLEALQTKDPLTINAFQYDCVCNGFELASGAIRNHKAEIMEKAFAIAGYSKDVLEAKFGGMLNAFRFGAPPHGGCAFGIDRIVMILANEPNLREVYAFVMNGQYEDQMMGAPTPAMEQQLKDLHLKLDLPKAKIAAA
;
A
#
# COMPACT_ATOMS: atom_id res chain seq x y z
N GLN A 1 -4.00 22.64 -5.88
CA GLN A 1 -3.33 23.74 -6.62
C GLN A 1 -3.53 25.09 -5.92
N PHE A 2 -4.76 25.48 -5.56
CA PHE A 2 -5.00 26.78 -4.91
C PHE A 2 -4.24 27.00 -3.59
N LYS A 3 -4.14 25.98 -2.73
CA LYS A 3 -3.34 26.08 -1.50
C LYS A 3 -1.87 26.41 -1.74
N GLN A 4 -1.28 25.90 -2.84
CA GLN A 4 0.10 26.24 -3.22
C GLN A 4 0.18 27.70 -3.67
N LEU A 5 -0.80 28.18 -4.46
CA LEU A 5 -0.88 29.59 -4.84
C LEU A 5 -1.05 30.51 -3.63
N LEU A 6 -1.73 30.07 -2.57
CA LEU A 6 -1.78 30.83 -1.30
C LEU A 6 -0.39 30.97 -0.68
N MET A 7 0.43 29.92 -0.70
CA MET A 7 1.82 30.00 -0.26
C MET A 7 2.62 30.99 -1.10
N VAL A 8 2.43 30.98 -2.43
CA VAL A 8 3.05 31.97 -3.34
C VAL A 8 2.57 33.40 -3.06
N SER A 9 1.32 33.58 -2.64
CA SER A 9 0.77 34.90 -2.30
C SER A 9 1.24 35.45 -0.95
N GLY A 10 2.03 34.68 -0.18
CA GLY A 10 2.62 35.10 1.08
C GLY A 10 1.88 34.64 2.34
N PHE A 11 0.84 33.81 2.22
CA PHE A 11 0.29 33.13 3.41
C PHE A 11 1.28 32.07 3.90
N ASP A 12 1.63 32.11 5.18
CA ASP A 12 2.60 31.18 5.77
C ASP A 12 2.00 29.81 6.07
N ARG A 13 0.79 29.77 6.64
CA ARG A 13 0.08 28.53 7.01
C ARG A 13 -1.38 28.63 6.65
N TYR A 14 -1.89 27.58 6.03
CA TYR A 14 -3.25 27.48 5.54
C TYR A 14 -3.86 26.16 6.02
N PHE A 15 -5.14 26.22 6.41
CA PHE A 15 -5.99 25.04 6.47
C PHE A 15 -7.41 25.36 6.01
N GLN A 16 -8.12 24.35 5.52
CA GLN A 16 -9.53 24.43 5.18
C GLN A 16 -10.19 23.07 5.32
N ILE A 17 -11.42 23.04 5.84
CA ILE A 17 -12.31 21.89 5.68
C ILE A 17 -13.13 22.16 4.41
N ALA A 18 -12.88 21.38 3.36
CA ALA A 18 -13.47 21.62 2.04
C ALA A 18 -14.12 20.36 1.46
N PRO A 19 -15.28 20.51 0.77
CA PRO A 19 -15.80 19.45 -0.06
C PRO A 19 -14.88 19.26 -1.27
N CYS A 20 -14.69 18.01 -1.65
CA CYS A 20 -13.89 17.57 -2.78
C CYS A 20 -14.76 16.69 -3.66
N PHE A 21 -14.62 16.85 -4.97
CA PHE A 21 -15.44 16.14 -5.96
C PHE A 21 -14.54 15.30 -6.88
N ARG A 22 -14.84 14.01 -7.02
CA ARG A 22 -14.14 13.10 -7.93
C ARG A 22 -15.13 12.18 -8.65
N ASP A 23 -15.15 12.26 -9.97
CA ASP A 23 -15.93 11.35 -10.83
C ASP A 23 -15.11 10.08 -11.10
N GLU A 24 -15.09 9.18 -10.12
CA GLU A 24 -14.45 7.85 -10.17
C GLU A 24 -15.48 6.79 -9.78
N ASP A 25 -15.28 5.50 -10.05
CA ASP A 25 -16.28 4.49 -9.63
C ASP A 25 -16.54 4.46 -8.10
N GLY A 26 -17.78 4.32 -7.64
CA GLY A 26 -18.05 4.22 -6.19
C GLY A 26 -17.43 2.96 -5.55
N ARG A 27 -16.94 3.07 -4.30
CA ARG A 27 -16.53 1.91 -3.46
C ARG A 27 -17.07 2.09 -2.04
N ALA A 28 -16.87 1.09 -1.17
CA ALA A 28 -17.26 1.20 0.24
C ALA A 28 -16.53 2.34 0.99
N ASP A 29 -15.32 2.67 0.57
CA ASP A 29 -14.45 3.70 1.15
C ASP A 29 -14.23 4.91 0.21
N ARG A 30 -15.07 5.06 -0.83
CA ARG A 30 -14.98 6.13 -1.84
C ARG A 30 -16.35 6.61 -2.30
N LEU A 31 -16.59 7.92 -2.12
CA LEU A 31 -17.75 8.66 -2.59
C LEU A 31 -17.33 9.71 -3.64
N ALA A 32 -18.27 10.19 -4.45
CA ALA A 32 -18.01 11.26 -5.42
C ALA A 32 -17.78 12.61 -4.76
N GLU A 33 -18.53 12.90 -3.70
CA GLU A 33 -18.33 14.05 -2.82
C GLU A 33 -17.77 13.56 -1.49
N PHE A 34 -16.71 14.20 -1.00
CA PHE A 34 -16.10 13.89 0.30
C PHE A 34 -15.43 15.12 0.91
N TYR A 35 -15.20 15.12 2.23
CA TYR A 35 -14.61 16.24 2.94
C TYR A 35 -13.14 15.98 3.31
N GLN A 36 -12.31 16.99 3.05
CA GLN A 36 -10.91 16.97 3.45
C GLN A 36 -10.58 18.12 4.41
N LEU A 37 -9.78 17.82 5.43
CA LEU A 37 -8.97 18.82 6.13
C LEU A 37 -7.70 19.04 5.31
N ASP A 38 -7.74 20.03 4.44
CA ASP A 38 -6.65 20.41 3.55
C ASP A 38 -5.73 21.41 4.25
N MET A 39 -4.43 21.14 4.27
CA MET A 39 -3.41 21.95 4.94
C MET A 39 -2.22 22.20 4.02
N GLU A 40 -1.61 23.38 4.14
CA GLU A 40 -0.36 23.74 3.46
C GLU A 40 0.42 24.77 4.29
N MET A 41 1.74 24.66 4.29
CA MET A 41 2.66 25.52 5.04
C MET A 41 3.85 25.92 4.17
N SER A 42 4.34 27.14 4.35
CA SER A 42 5.56 27.67 3.73
C SER A 42 6.77 27.45 4.63
N PHE A 43 7.96 27.41 4.02
CA PHE A 43 9.27 27.28 4.67
C PHE A 43 9.41 26.04 5.57
N VAL A 44 8.74 24.95 5.20
CA VAL A 44 8.72 23.69 5.95
C VAL A 44 9.51 22.58 5.25
N THR A 45 10.10 21.72 6.06
CA THR A 45 10.55 20.37 5.68
C THR A 45 9.42 19.36 5.89
N GLN A 46 9.66 18.12 5.46
CA GLN A 46 8.72 17.01 5.73
C GLN A 46 8.46 16.81 7.23
N GLN A 47 9.52 16.88 8.05
CA GLN A 47 9.38 16.71 9.49
C GLN A 47 8.55 17.82 10.13
N ASP A 48 8.71 19.07 9.68
CA ASP A 48 7.92 20.20 10.19
C ASP A 48 6.42 20.02 9.93
N VAL A 49 6.05 19.42 8.79
CA VAL A 49 4.64 19.09 8.49
C VAL A 49 4.14 17.99 9.43
N PHE A 50 4.95 16.95 9.67
CA PHE A 50 4.57 15.87 10.59
C PHE A 50 4.40 16.38 12.02
N ASP A 51 5.35 17.15 12.52
CA ASP A 51 5.33 17.70 13.89
C ASP A 51 4.13 18.63 14.10
N ALA A 52 3.70 19.35 13.06
CA ALA A 52 2.53 20.21 13.12
C ALA A 52 1.20 19.43 13.12
N VAL A 53 1.11 18.36 12.31
CA VAL A 53 -0.17 17.68 12.04
C VAL A 53 -0.41 16.46 12.91
N GLN A 54 0.64 15.71 13.25
CA GLN A 54 0.54 14.48 14.04
C GLN A 54 -0.15 14.69 15.39
N PRO A 55 0.15 15.76 16.19
CA PRO A 55 -0.54 16.00 17.45
C PRO A 55 -2.04 16.29 17.28
N VAL A 56 -2.44 16.94 16.18
CA VAL A 56 -3.85 17.24 15.89
C VAL A 56 -4.62 15.95 15.65
N ILE A 57 -4.07 15.06 14.82
CA ILE A 57 -4.72 13.78 14.50
C ILE A 57 -4.69 12.82 15.68
N ALA A 58 -3.56 12.71 16.39
CA ALA A 58 -3.45 11.91 17.60
C ALA A 58 -4.47 12.38 18.65
N GLY A 59 -4.51 13.68 18.95
CA GLY A 59 -5.44 14.26 19.92
C GLY A 59 -6.90 14.04 19.54
N LEU A 60 -7.23 14.09 18.25
CA LEU A 60 -8.58 13.77 17.76
C LEU A 60 -8.96 12.32 18.09
N PHE A 61 -8.11 11.35 17.80
CA PHE A 61 -8.38 9.94 18.11
C PHE A 61 -8.31 9.64 19.61
N GLU A 62 -7.51 10.35 20.39
CA GLU A 62 -7.49 10.23 21.85
C GLU A 62 -8.77 10.78 22.49
N GLN A 63 -9.27 11.89 21.96
CA GLN A 63 -10.48 12.57 22.45
C GLN A 63 -11.75 11.79 22.09
N PHE A 64 -11.84 11.26 20.87
CA PHE A 64 -13.03 10.57 20.36
C PHE A 64 -12.87 9.05 20.28
N GLY A 65 -11.79 8.51 20.81
CA GLY A 65 -11.47 7.07 20.71
C GLY A 65 -12.37 6.15 21.51
N ASP A 66 -13.36 6.68 22.24
CA ASP A 66 -14.42 5.96 22.94
C ASP A 66 -15.81 6.23 22.32
N PHE A 67 -15.88 6.73 21.09
CA PHE A 67 -17.12 7.08 20.41
C PHE A 67 -18.16 5.94 20.37
N THR A 68 -17.71 4.68 20.27
CA THR A 68 -18.56 3.48 20.30
C THR A 68 -18.78 2.90 21.71
N GLY A 69 -18.35 3.62 22.76
CA GLY A 69 -18.40 3.20 24.15
C GLY A 69 -17.22 2.35 24.62
N THR A 70 -16.30 1.97 23.71
CA THR A 70 -15.05 1.27 24.05
C THR A 70 -13.88 2.17 23.72
N LYS A 71 -13.04 2.49 24.72
CA LYS A 71 -11.86 3.32 24.51
C LYS A 71 -10.75 2.53 23.81
N HIS A 72 -10.26 3.05 22.70
CA HIS A 72 -9.10 2.53 21.99
C HIS A 72 -7.81 3.28 22.37
N LYS A 73 -6.69 2.57 22.45
CA LYS A 73 -5.36 3.18 22.59
C LYS A 73 -4.91 3.79 21.26
N VAL A 74 -4.22 4.93 21.30
CA VAL A 74 -3.56 5.50 20.12
C VAL A 74 -2.07 5.16 20.17
N GLU A 75 -1.54 4.60 19.10
CA GLU A 75 -0.12 4.26 18.96
C GLU A 75 0.44 4.78 17.64
N TRP A 76 1.61 5.41 17.70
CA TRP A 76 2.37 5.86 16.53
C TRP A 76 3.59 4.99 16.34
N LEU A 77 3.70 4.35 15.18
CA LEU A 77 4.79 3.44 14.82
C LEU A 77 5.91 4.13 14.03
N GLY A 78 5.85 5.46 13.91
CA GLY A 78 6.86 6.27 13.23
C GLY A 78 6.71 6.25 11.72
N HIS A 79 7.85 6.26 11.01
CA HIS A 79 7.92 6.33 9.56
C HIS A 79 8.32 4.97 8.98
N LEU A 80 7.58 4.51 7.98
CA LEU A 80 7.88 3.31 7.22
C LEU A 80 8.14 3.72 5.77
N ARG A 81 9.22 3.21 5.16
CA ARG A 81 9.47 3.47 3.75
C ARG A 81 8.48 2.67 2.90
N TYR A 82 8.00 3.27 1.82
CA TYR A 82 7.08 2.63 0.88
C TYR A 82 7.57 1.27 0.40
N GLU A 83 8.86 1.17 0.04
CA GLU A 83 9.46 -0.08 -0.41
C GLU A 83 9.37 -1.17 0.67
N ASP A 84 9.66 -0.82 1.92
CA ASP A 84 9.60 -1.76 3.04
C ASP A 84 8.17 -2.21 3.31
N THR A 85 7.18 -1.32 3.22
CA THR A 85 5.77 -1.69 3.43
C THR A 85 5.22 -2.56 2.32
N MET A 86 5.60 -2.28 1.07
CA MET A 86 5.25 -3.14 -0.05
C MET A 86 5.89 -4.53 0.08
N MET A 87 7.13 -4.61 0.57
CA MET A 87 7.81 -5.89 0.77
C MET A 87 7.28 -6.69 1.96
N LYS A 88 7.04 -6.04 3.11
CA LYS A 88 6.63 -6.69 4.36
C LYS A 88 5.12 -6.91 4.48
N TYR A 89 4.32 -6.05 3.87
CA TYR A 89 2.86 -6.05 4.06
C TYR A 89 2.08 -6.14 2.75
N GLY A 90 2.73 -5.97 1.59
CA GLY A 90 2.07 -6.04 0.28
C GLY A 90 1.12 -4.86 0.06
N SER A 91 1.30 -3.77 0.80
CA SER A 91 0.44 -2.59 0.78
C SER A 91 1.20 -1.35 1.24
N ASP A 92 0.87 -0.23 0.62
CA ASP A 92 1.23 1.14 0.98
C ASP A 92 0.32 1.75 2.05
N LYS A 93 -0.63 0.97 2.57
CA LYS A 93 -1.51 1.30 3.69
C LYS A 93 -1.75 0.08 4.57
N PRO A 94 -0.68 -0.46 5.19
CA PRO A 94 -0.79 -1.72 5.94
C PRO A 94 -1.64 -1.56 7.20
N ASP A 95 -2.43 -2.59 7.52
CA ASP A 95 -2.97 -2.74 8.87
C ASP A 95 -1.89 -3.36 9.77
N LEU A 96 -1.32 -2.53 10.64
CA LEU A 96 -0.24 -2.92 11.57
C LEU A 96 -0.77 -3.56 12.87
N ARG A 97 -2.10 -3.76 12.98
CA ARG A 97 -2.71 -4.66 13.97
C ARG A 97 -2.61 -6.12 13.55
N ASN A 98 -2.44 -6.38 12.25
CA ASN A 98 -2.11 -7.69 11.72
C ASN A 98 -0.63 -7.96 11.99
N PRO A 99 -0.27 -8.94 12.84
CA PRO A 99 1.12 -9.16 13.24
C PRO A 99 1.94 -9.92 12.19
N LEU A 100 1.31 -10.43 11.13
CA LEU A 100 1.97 -11.24 10.13
C LEU A 100 2.81 -10.35 9.21
N GLU A 101 3.93 -10.88 8.71
CA GLU A 101 4.77 -10.23 7.70
C GLU A 101 4.99 -11.16 6.51
N ILE A 102 5.24 -10.56 5.36
CA ILE A 102 5.61 -11.21 4.13
C ILE A 102 7.13 -11.26 4.06
N VAL A 103 7.66 -12.42 3.64
CA VAL A 103 9.09 -12.65 3.48
C VAL A 103 9.38 -13.14 2.06
N ASP A 104 10.45 -12.64 1.45
CA ASP A 104 10.99 -13.20 0.21
C ASP A 104 11.72 -14.51 0.51
N VAL A 105 11.27 -15.59 -0.13
CA VAL A 105 11.91 -16.92 -0.09
C VAL A 105 12.27 -17.41 -1.49
N THR A 106 12.36 -16.49 -2.45
CA THR A 106 12.59 -16.78 -3.88
C THR A 106 13.86 -17.61 -4.05
N ALA A 107 14.94 -17.23 -3.38
CA ALA A 107 16.23 -17.89 -3.55
C ALA A 107 16.23 -19.33 -2.99
N VAL A 108 15.44 -19.61 -1.95
CA VAL A 108 15.25 -20.99 -1.44
C VAL A 108 14.64 -21.88 -2.52
N PHE A 109 13.58 -21.42 -3.19
CA PHE A 109 12.93 -22.18 -4.26
C PHE A 109 13.67 -22.17 -5.60
N ALA A 110 14.61 -21.23 -5.78
CA ALA A 110 15.52 -21.21 -6.93
C ALA A 110 16.65 -22.25 -6.80
N SER A 111 17.01 -22.64 -5.56
CA SER A 111 18.06 -23.63 -5.30
C SER A 111 17.84 -24.95 -6.04
N ASP A 112 18.93 -25.57 -6.50
CA ASP A 112 18.92 -26.88 -7.17
C ASP A 112 18.38 -28.01 -6.27
N GLU A 113 18.41 -27.82 -4.95
CA GLU A 113 17.89 -28.77 -3.96
C GLU A 113 16.34 -28.85 -3.92
N VAL A 114 15.64 -27.91 -4.56
CA VAL A 114 14.17 -27.88 -4.59
C VAL A 114 13.65 -28.40 -5.93
N GLU A 115 12.84 -29.46 -5.90
CA GLU A 115 12.31 -30.07 -7.14
C GLU A 115 10.95 -29.50 -7.58
N PHE A 116 10.44 -28.47 -6.89
CA PHE A 116 9.10 -27.93 -7.11
C PHE A 116 9.01 -27.04 -8.37
N LYS A 117 8.85 -27.70 -9.53
CA LYS A 117 8.83 -27.06 -10.86
C LYS A 117 7.81 -25.92 -11.02
N ALA A 118 6.69 -25.98 -10.30
CA ALA A 118 5.64 -24.94 -10.40
C ALA A 118 6.18 -23.55 -10.03
N PHE A 119 7.04 -23.43 -9.02
CA PHE A 119 7.67 -22.17 -8.66
C PHE A 119 8.90 -21.89 -9.52
N LYS A 120 9.76 -22.89 -9.75
CA LYS A 120 10.97 -22.72 -10.58
C LYS A 120 10.67 -22.15 -11.97
N ASN A 121 9.66 -22.66 -12.66
CA ASN A 121 9.28 -22.17 -13.99
C ASN A 121 8.84 -20.70 -14.01
N ILE A 122 8.34 -20.17 -12.87
CA ILE A 122 7.94 -18.77 -12.73
C ILE A 122 9.17 -17.92 -12.37
N ILE A 123 10.03 -18.41 -11.48
CA ILE A 123 11.29 -17.76 -11.10
C ILE A 123 12.21 -17.57 -12.31
N GLU A 124 12.35 -18.59 -13.17
CA GLU A 124 13.11 -18.53 -14.42
C GLU A 124 12.65 -17.41 -15.38
N LYS A 125 11.41 -16.94 -15.21
CA LYS A 125 10.81 -15.84 -15.97
C LYS A 125 10.80 -14.52 -15.18
N GLY A 126 11.66 -14.37 -14.18
CA GLY A 126 11.77 -13.18 -13.33
C GLY A 126 10.71 -13.08 -12.23
N GLY A 127 9.97 -14.16 -11.97
CA GLY A 127 9.00 -14.20 -10.88
C GLY A 127 9.65 -14.36 -9.50
N VAL A 128 8.85 -14.13 -8.48
CA VAL A 128 9.26 -14.17 -7.07
C VAL A 128 8.40 -15.14 -6.28
N VAL A 129 8.92 -15.60 -5.13
CA VAL A 129 8.17 -16.38 -4.14
C VAL A 129 8.11 -15.59 -2.83
N ARG A 130 6.89 -15.31 -2.39
CA ARG A 130 6.57 -14.66 -1.12
C ARG A 130 6.00 -15.70 -0.16
N ALA A 131 6.47 -15.65 1.08
CA ALA A 131 6.04 -16.52 2.17
C ALA A 131 5.36 -15.69 3.27
N ILE A 132 4.31 -16.24 3.87
CA ILE A 132 3.63 -15.66 5.03
C ILE A 132 3.60 -16.72 6.12
N ARG A 133 4.32 -16.48 7.21
CA ARG A 133 4.28 -17.34 8.40
C ARG A 133 2.95 -17.16 9.12
N ALA A 134 2.33 -18.26 9.48
CA ALA A 134 1.16 -18.33 10.34
C ALA A 134 1.55 -19.08 11.64
N PRO A 135 1.81 -18.36 12.74
CA PRO A 135 2.27 -18.99 13.98
C PRO A 135 1.22 -19.91 14.62
N GLN A 136 1.64 -21.07 15.13
CA GLN A 136 0.83 -21.97 15.96
C GLN A 136 -0.49 -22.44 15.31
N VAL A 137 -0.49 -22.69 14.00
CA VAL A 137 -1.66 -23.18 13.25
C VAL A 137 -1.53 -24.61 12.74
N SER A 138 -0.40 -25.31 12.96
CA SER A 138 -0.21 -26.67 12.45
C SER A 138 -1.24 -27.67 13.00
N GLY A 139 -1.74 -27.43 14.22
CA GLY A 139 -2.82 -28.20 14.84
C GLY A 139 -4.24 -27.84 14.36
N GLN A 140 -4.41 -26.86 13.48
CA GLN A 140 -5.72 -26.50 12.93
C GLN A 140 -6.28 -27.64 12.08
N LEU A 141 -7.62 -27.75 12.04
CA LEU A 141 -8.31 -28.72 11.20
C LEU A 141 -8.02 -28.46 9.72
N ARG A 142 -8.01 -29.50 8.89
CA ARG A 142 -7.79 -29.39 7.44
C ARG A 142 -8.73 -28.38 6.76
N SER A 143 -9.95 -28.23 7.27
CA SER A 143 -10.91 -27.22 6.79
C SER A 143 -10.42 -25.78 6.90
N PHE A 144 -9.50 -25.46 7.82
CA PHE A 144 -8.86 -24.14 7.92
C PHE A 144 -8.07 -23.83 6.64
N PHE A 145 -7.19 -24.76 6.24
CA PHE A 145 -6.36 -24.64 5.05
C PHE A 145 -7.19 -24.71 3.76
N ASP A 146 -8.19 -25.60 3.71
CA ASP A 146 -9.07 -25.73 2.54
C ASP A 146 -9.86 -24.43 2.29
N LYS A 147 -10.37 -23.77 3.34
CA LYS A 147 -11.06 -22.48 3.22
C LYS A 147 -10.15 -21.38 2.67
N LEU A 148 -8.92 -21.28 3.18
CA LEU A 148 -7.94 -20.30 2.68
C LEU A 148 -7.56 -20.58 1.21
N ASN A 149 -7.43 -21.85 0.84
CA ASN A 149 -7.18 -22.24 -0.54
C ASN A 149 -8.37 -21.90 -1.46
N SER A 150 -9.61 -22.17 -1.03
CA SER A 150 -10.82 -21.79 -1.78
C SER A 150 -10.97 -20.27 -1.91
N TRP A 151 -10.63 -19.51 -0.86
CA TRP A 151 -10.59 -18.05 -0.93
C TRP A 151 -9.58 -17.58 -1.99
N ALA A 152 -8.36 -18.11 -1.97
CA ALA A 152 -7.33 -17.76 -2.95
C ALA A 152 -7.76 -18.08 -4.40
N GLN A 153 -8.50 -19.17 -4.61
CA GLN A 153 -9.10 -19.51 -5.90
C GLN A 153 -10.19 -18.52 -6.32
N GLY A 154 -10.99 -18.02 -5.39
CA GLY A 154 -11.97 -16.96 -5.62
C GLY A 154 -11.32 -15.63 -6.03
N GLU A 155 -10.13 -15.34 -5.51
CA GLU A 155 -9.31 -14.18 -5.90
C GLU A 155 -8.54 -14.38 -7.23
N GLY A 156 -8.71 -15.54 -7.88
CA GLY A 156 -8.12 -15.85 -9.19
C GLY A 156 -6.74 -16.51 -9.14
N ALA A 157 -6.22 -16.87 -7.97
CA ALA A 157 -4.99 -17.66 -7.85
C ALA A 157 -5.27 -19.17 -8.05
N PRO A 158 -4.31 -19.99 -8.53
CA PRO A 158 -4.51 -21.44 -8.64
C PRO A 158 -4.78 -22.13 -7.29
N GLY A 159 -4.27 -21.54 -6.22
CA GLY A 159 -4.43 -21.99 -4.84
C GLY A 159 -3.48 -21.25 -3.89
N LEU A 160 -3.58 -21.55 -2.60
CA LEU A 160 -2.69 -21.05 -1.55
C LEU A 160 -1.93 -22.23 -0.94
N GLY A 161 -0.79 -22.56 -1.53
CA GLY A 161 0.05 -23.66 -1.08
C GLY A 161 0.66 -23.37 0.30
N TYR A 162 0.86 -24.41 1.10
CA TYR A 162 1.42 -24.29 2.44
C TYR A 162 2.36 -25.45 2.82
N ILE A 163 3.18 -25.20 3.84
CA ILE A 163 3.94 -26.21 4.59
C ILE A 163 3.60 -26.03 6.08
N LEU A 164 3.40 -27.14 6.78
CA LEU A 164 3.29 -27.19 8.24
C LEU A 164 4.64 -27.59 8.82
N PHE A 165 5.02 -26.99 9.94
CA PHE A 165 6.25 -27.31 10.63
C PHE A 165 5.97 -27.98 11.96
N GLU A 166 6.72 -29.05 12.22
CA GLU A 166 6.73 -29.77 13.48
C GLU A 166 8.18 -29.96 13.94
N GLU A 167 8.40 -29.99 15.26
CA GLU A 167 9.71 -30.27 15.84
C GLU A 167 10.26 -31.61 15.33
N LYS A 168 11.48 -31.58 14.75
CA LYS A 168 12.13 -32.80 14.27
C LYS A 168 12.91 -33.48 15.38
N LYS A 169 12.30 -34.49 16.00
CA LYS A 169 12.90 -35.23 17.10
C LYS A 169 14.06 -36.12 16.62
N GLY A 170 15.14 -36.16 17.40
CA GLY A 170 16.26 -37.09 17.19
C GLY A 170 17.37 -36.59 16.26
N ILE A 171 17.41 -35.29 15.95
CA ILE A 171 18.55 -34.65 15.29
C ILE A 171 19.40 -33.92 16.32
N GLU A 172 20.71 -34.16 16.31
CA GLU A 172 21.65 -33.41 17.16
C GLU A 172 21.75 -31.96 16.67
N ALA A 173 21.68 -31.01 17.61
CA ALA A 173 21.86 -29.60 17.32
C ALA A 173 23.20 -29.37 16.61
N GLY A 174 23.19 -28.55 15.56
CA GLY A 174 24.37 -28.26 14.76
C GLY A 174 24.70 -29.28 13.65
N SER A 175 24.03 -30.44 13.59
CA SER A 175 24.34 -31.50 12.61
C SER A 175 24.07 -31.11 11.14
N LEU A 176 23.19 -30.12 10.91
CA LEU A 176 22.92 -29.58 9.58
C LEU A 176 23.58 -28.22 9.34
N THR A 177 24.32 -27.65 10.29
CA THR A 177 24.85 -26.29 10.21
C THR A 177 25.64 -26.07 8.94
N GLU A 178 26.70 -26.85 8.68
CA GLU A 178 27.54 -26.65 7.49
C GLU A 178 26.74 -26.75 6.18
N HIS A 179 25.79 -27.69 6.09
CA HIS A 179 24.91 -27.80 4.92
C HIS A 179 24.00 -26.58 4.74
N LEU A 180 23.52 -25.98 5.84
CA LEU A 180 22.68 -24.78 5.81
C LEU A 180 23.50 -23.53 5.48
N LEU A 181 24.72 -23.40 5.99
CA LEU A 181 25.63 -22.31 5.65
C LEU A 181 26.02 -22.38 4.17
N GLU A 182 26.39 -23.57 3.68
CA GLU A 182 26.64 -23.79 2.24
C GLU A 182 25.41 -23.46 1.39
N ALA A 183 24.21 -23.82 1.84
CA ALA A 183 22.98 -23.49 1.12
C ALA A 183 22.73 -21.99 1.11
N CYS A 184 23.00 -21.27 2.21
CA CYS A 184 22.91 -19.81 2.27
C CYS A 184 23.93 -19.15 1.33
N ASP A 185 25.18 -19.61 1.32
CA ASP A 185 26.25 -19.11 0.45
C ASP A 185 25.85 -19.24 -1.04
N LYS A 186 25.32 -20.41 -1.42
CA LYS A 186 24.86 -20.68 -2.80
C LYS A 186 23.76 -19.72 -3.26
N ILE A 187 22.90 -19.27 -2.36
CA ILE A 187 21.78 -18.37 -2.68
C ILE A 187 22.05 -16.91 -2.30
N GLY A 188 23.27 -16.59 -1.85
CA GLY A 188 23.68 -15.24 -1.49
C GLY A 188 22.94 -14.65 -0.29
N TYR A 189 22.52 -15.49 0.65
CA TYR A 189 21.88 -15.03 1.89
C TYR A 189 22.92 -14.77 2.96
N GLU A 190 22.86 -13.57 3.55
CA GLU A 190 23.61 -13.27 4.77
C GLU A 190 23.01 -14.04 5.95
N TYR A 191 23.89 -14.53 6.83
CA TYR A 191 23.51 -15.32 7.99
C TYR A 191 24.38 -15.01 9.21
N ASP A 192 23.80 -15.26 10.38
CA ASP A 192 24.52 -15.39 11.63
C ASP A 192 24.84 -16.87 11.87
N ARG A 193 26.12 -17.23 11.94
CA ARG A 193 26.55 -18.61 12.17
C ARG A 193 26.08 -19.12 13.53
N GLU A 194 26.13 -18.30 14.57
CA GLU A 194 25.73 -18.67 15.94
C GLU A 194 24.24 -19.04 15.99
N TYR A 195 23.41 -18.37 15.19
CA TYR A 195 22.01 -18.73 15.04
C TYR A 195 21.82 -20.14 14.47
N PHE A 196 22.58 -20.52 13.43
CA PHE A 196 22.47 -21.84 12.80
C PHE A 196 23.05 -22.96 13.66
N GLU A 197 24.09 -22.68 14.45
CA GLU A 197 24.65 -23.63 15.43
C GLU A 197 23.65 -23.99 16.53
N ASN A 198 22.76 -23.07 16.88
CA ASN A 198 21.74 -23.26 17.92
C ASN A 198 20.32 -23.50 17.36
N LEU A 199 20.20 -23.77 16.06
CA LEU A 199 18.90 -23.89 15.40
C LEU A 199 18.18 -25.17 15.84
N GLU A 200 16.95 -25.01 16.33
CA GLU A 200 16.02 -26.13 16.49
C GLU A 200 15.50 -26.55 15.11
N TYR A 201 15.77 -27.80 14.74
CA TYR A 201 15.36 -28.30 13.44
C TYR A 201 13.89 -28.70 13.41
N VAL A 202 13.25 -28.40 12.29
CA VAL A 202 11.86 -28.74 12.01
C VAL A 202 11.76 -29.72 10.84
N GLU A 203 10.70 -30.52 10.85
CA GLU A 203 10.25 -31.28 9.69
C GLU A 203 9.07 -30.57 9.02
N GLY A 204 9.02 -30.68 7.69
CA GLY A 204 7.94 -30.09 6.89
C GLY A 204 6.90 -31.13 6.52
N LYS A 205 5.62 -30.80 6.72
CA LYS A 205 4.47 -31.56 6.22
C LYS A 205 3.64 -30.73 5.26
N GLY A 206 2.88 -31.41 4.40
CA GLY A 206 1.96 -30.76 3.47
C GLY A 206 2.38 -30.89 2.00
N PRO A 207 1.59 -30.29 1.09
CA PRO A 207 1.67 -30.57 -0.34
C PRO A 207 3.00 -30.14 -0.99
N ILE A 208 3.64 -29.10 -0.46
CA ILE A 208 4.90 -28.56 -0.99
C ILE A 208 6.12 -29.20 -0.30
N ALA A 209 6.01 -29.59 0.97
CA ALA A 209 7.15 -30.06 1.78
C ALA A 209 7.91 -31.23 1.15
N LYS A 210 7.21 -32.15 0.50
CA LYS A 210 7.78 -33.33 -0.18
C LYS A 210 8.74 -33.02 -1.33
N PHE A 211 8.82 -31.76 -1.79
CA PHE A 211 9.71 -31.31 -2.86
C PHE A 211 10.96 -30.59 -2.35
N LEU A 212 11.11 -30.48 -1.03
CA LEU A 212 12.26 -29.85 -0.38
C LEU A 212 13.02 -30.92 0.42
N SER A 213 14.35 -30.84 0.39
CA SER A 213 15.24 -31.58 1.28
C SER A 213 15.11 -31.10 2.74
N ASP A 214 15.67 -31.86 3.68
CA ASP A 214 15.74 -31.43 5.10
C ASP A 214 16.48 -30.08 5.27
N SER A 215 17.57 -29.87 4.52
CA SER A 215 18.27 -28.58 4.45
C SER A 215 17.37 -27.49 3.90
N GLY A 216 16.63 -27.75 2.81
CA GLY A 216 15.70 -26.80 2.21
C GLY A 216 14.55 -26.40 3.14
N ILE A 217 13.97 -27.35 3.88
CA ILE A 217 12.92 -27.11 4.88
C ILE A 217 13.44 -26.21 6.01
N ASN A 218 14.63 -26.49 6.53
CA ASN A 218 15.18 -25.74 7.66
C ASN A 218 15.73 -24.36 7.24
N LEU A 219 16.26 -24.24 6.02
CA LEU A 219 16.60 -22.95 5.43
C LEU A 219 15.36 -22.07 5.23
N LEU A 220 14.29 -22.65 4.69
CA LEU A 220 13.00 -21.99 4.57
C LEU A 220 12.45 -21.57 5.94
N ALA A 221 12.47 -22.47 6.92
CA ALA A 221 11.98 -22.20 8.27
C ALA A 221 12.77 -21.07 8.93
N SER A 222 14.10 -21.10 8.83
CA SER A 222 14.98 -20.02 9.28
C SER A 222 14.60 -18.70 8.61
N ARG A 223 14.50 -18.68 7.27
CA ARG A 223 14.22 -17.48 6.50
C ARG A 223 12.86 -16.85 6.82
N ALA A 224 11.84 -17.69 6.99
CA ALA A 224 10.47 -17.28 7.32
C ALA A 224 10.25 -17.13 8.84
N GLY A 225 11.25 -17.42 9.67
CA GLY A 225 11.17 -17.41 11.13
C GLY A 225 10.19 -18.45 11.71
N CYS A 226 9.95 -19.56 11.01
CA CYS A 226 9.03 -20.61 11.42
C CYS A 226 9.62 -21.50 12.51
N LYS A 227 8.76 -21.95 13.43
CA LYS A 227 9.09 -22.86 14.54
C LYS A 227 8.12 -24.04 14.55
N ASP A 228 8.33 -24.96 15.49
CA ASP A 228 7.34 -25.99 15.81
C ASP A 228 5.95 -25.38 16.02
N GLY A 229 4.93 -26.00 15.44
CA GLY A 229 3.55 -25.53 15.52
C GLY A 229 3.13 -24.56 14.41
N ASP A 230 4.06 -24.04 13.61
CA ASP A 230 3.76 -23.01 12.62
C ASP A 230 3.35 -23.59 11.25
N ALA A 231 2.76 -22.75 10.41
CA ALA A 231 2.66 -22.99 8.97
C ALA A 231 3.25 -21.83 8.19
N VAL A 232 3.60 -22.06 6.94
CA VAL A 232 3.94 -21.01 5.99
C VAL A 232 3.10 -21.16 4.73
N PHE A 233 2.52 -20.07 4.26
CA PHE A 233 1.76 -19.99 3.02
C PHE A 233 2.60 -19.34 1.93
N PHE A 234 2.40 -19.75 0.68
CA PHE A 234 3.22 -19.29 -0.45
C PHE A 234 2.40 -18.61 -1.54
N ILE A 235 3.01 -17.56 -2.09
CA ILE A 235 2.56 -16.85 -3.27
C ILE A 235 3.72 -16.84 -4.26
N CYS A 236 3.50 -17.35 -5.48
CA CYS A 236 4.50 -17.31 -6.54
C CYS A 236 3.91 -16.66 -7.80
N ASN A 237 4.46 -15.53 -8.20
CA ASN A 237 4.01 -14.77 -9.38
C ASN A 237 5.09 -13.77 -9.83
N GLN A 238 4.82 -13.00 -10.88
CA GLN A 238 5.60 -11.82 -11.21
C GLN A 238 5.56 -10.79 -10.06
N PRO A 239 6.59 -9.94 -9.89
CA PRO A 239 6.77 -9.12 -8.69
C PRO A 239 5.54 -8.29 -8.26
N ALA A 240 4.98 -7.48 -9.17
CA ALA A 240 3.84 -6.61 -8.83
C ALA A 240 2.56 -7.41 -8.50
N PRO A 241 2.12 -8.40 -9.31
CA PRO A 241 1.02 -9.28 -8.92
C PRO A 241 1.26 -10.06 -7.62
N ALA A 242 2.49 -10.51 -7.37
CA ALA A 242 2.85 -11.23 -6.16
C ALA A 242 2.71 -10.34 -4.91
N ALA A 243 3.20 -9.10 -4.96
CA ALA A 243 3.08 -8.15 -3.86
C ALA A 243 1.60 -7.87 -3.51
N LYS A 244 0.78 -7.57 -4.52
CA LYS A 244 -0.66 -7.31 -4.35
C LYS A 244 -1.39 -8.51 -3.73
N PHE A 245 -1.16 -9.71 -4.27
CA PHE A 245 -1.83 -10.90 -3.76
C PHE A 245 -1.31 -11.33 -2.39
N ALA A 246 -0.01 -11.16 -2.11
CA ALA A 246 0.56 -11.46 -0.80
C ALA A 246 -0.03 -10.55 0.29
N GLY A 247 -0.28 -9.27 0.01
CA GLY A 247 -0.98 -8.38 0.94
C GLY A 247 -2.41 -8.85 1.24
N ALA A 248 -3.17 -9.24 0.21
CA ALA A 248 -4.51 -9.80 0.39
C ALA A 248 -4.48 -11.14 1.19
N ALA A 249 -3.54 -12.02 0.87
CA ALA A 249 -3.38 -13.29 1.57
C ALA A 249 -3.00 -13.09 3.04
N ARG A 250 -2.14 -12.12 3.33
CA ARG A 250 -1.76 -11.74 4.70
C ARG A 250 -2.99 -11.32 5.53
N GLU A 251 -3.89 -10.55 4.94
CA GLU A 251 -5.15 -10.17 5.60
C GLU A 251 -6.09 -11.37 5.79
N ALA A 252 -6.24 -12.22 4.77
CA ALA A 252 -7.09 -13.41 4.84
C ALA A 252 -6.60 -14.41 5.91
N ILE A 253 -5.28 -14.65 6.00
CA ILE A 253 -4.69 -15.54 7.00
C ILE A 253 -4.89 -14.98 8.41
N CYS A 254 -4.61 -13.68 8.63
CA CYS A 254 -4.84 -13.02 9.92
C CYS A 254 -6.31 -13.10 10.35
N ASN A 255 -7.25 -12.86 9.43
CA ASN A 255 -8.67 -12.99 9.71
C ASN A 255 -9.07 -14.43 10.06
N ALA A 256 -8.53 -15.43 9.36
CA ALA A 256 -8.79 -16.83 9.66
C ALA A 256 -8.20 -17.26 11.02
N MET A 257 -7.07 -16.68 11.41
CA MET A 257 -6.43 -16.92 12.71
C MET A 257 -7.12 -16.18 13.86
N GLY A 258 -7.80 -15.07 13.59
CA GLY A 258 -8.41 -14.21 14.61
C GLY A 258 -7.39 -13.53 15.51
N ASN A 259 -6.15 -13.32 15.04
CA ASN A 259 -5.04 -12.79 15.83
C ASN A 259 -4.76 -11.30 15.58
N ARG A 260 -5.67 -10.59 14.92
CA ARG A 260 -5.59 -9.13 14.74
C ARG A 260 -5.75 -8.44 16.09
N GLU A 261 -4.81 -7.57 16.43
CA GLU A 261 -4.88 -6.78 17.65
C GLU A 261 -6.14 -5.89 17.68
N GLN A 262 -6.79 -5.83 18.85
CA GLN A 262 -8.05 -5.11 19.08
C GLN A 262 -7.83 -3.95 20.05
N GLY A 263 -8.77 -3.01 20.12
CA GLY A 263 -8.71 -1.94 21.12
C GLY A 263 -7.61 -0.89 20.87
N VAL A 264 -7.07 -0.82 19.64
CA VAL A 264 -5.97 0.10 19.30
C VAL A 264 -6.16 0.74 17.92
N TYR A 265 -5.75 2.00 17.80
CA TYR A 265 -5.51 2.72 16.56
C TYR A 265 -4.00 2.84 16.35
N LYS A 266 -3.48 2.07 15.39
CA LYS A 266 -2.06 2.09 15.02
C LYS A 266 -1.85 2.97 13.80
N PHE A 267 -1.13 4.06 14.02
CA PHE A 267 -0.74 5.02 13.01
C PHE A 267 0.68 4.81 12.54
N CYS A 268 0.91 5.07 11.26
CA CYS A 268 2.24 5.26 10.71
C CYS A 268 2.22 6.31 9.60
N TRP A 269 3.39 6.90 9.32
CA TRP A 269 3.61 7.60 8.08
C TRP A 269 4.28 6.65 7.10
N ILE A 270 3.74 6.55 5.90
CA ILE A 270 4.43 5.93 4.76
C ILE A 270 5.17 7.05 4.05
N VAL A 271 6.47 6.88 3.84
CA VAL A 271 7.37 7.89 3.27
C VAL A 271 8.19 7.29 2.14
N ASP A 272 8.97 8.11 1.44
CA ASP A 272 9.90 7.67 0.40
C ASP A 272 9.19 6.93 -0.75
N PHE A 273 8.01 7.41 -1.13
CA PHE A 273 7.31 6.92 -2.31
C PHE A 273 8.17 7.11 -3.57
N PRO A 274 8.18 6.16 -4.52
CA PRO A 274 8.81 6.34 -5.81
C PRO A 274 8.26 7.62 -6.46
N MET A 275 9.09 8.39 -7.16
CA MET A 275 8.64 9.55 -7.95
C MET A 275 8.00 9.10 -9.27
N TYR A 276 8.52 8.02 -9.85
CA TYR A 276 8.10 7.48 -11.12
C TYR A 276 7.78 5.99 -11.02
N GLU A 277 6.94 5.53 -11.92
CA GLU A 277 6.71 4.12 -12.18
C GLU A 277 6.79 3.83 -13.69
N TYR A 278 7.01 2.57 -14.04
CA TYR A 278 6.93 2.13 -15.43
C TYR A 278 5.52 1.63 -15.73
N ASP A 279 4.81 2.32 -16.62
CA ASP A 279 3.53 1.87 -17.12
C ASP A 279 3.75 0.80 -18.19
N GLU A 280 3.52 -0.46 -17.83
CA GLU A 280 3.62 -1.61 -18.74
C GLU A 280 2.66 -1.54 -19.95
N LYS A 281 1.50 -0.89 -19.81
CA LYS A 281 0.52 -0.77 -20.89
C LYS A 281 0.94 0.31 -21.88
N ALA A 282 1.33 1.47 -21.37
CA ALA A 282 1.77 2.59 -22.19
C ALA A 282 3.26 2.45 -22.61
N LYS A 283 3.98 1.50 -22.03
CA LYS A 283 5.42 1.22 -22.23
C LYS A 283 6.29 2.46 -22.04
N LYS A 284 5.97 3.26 -21.02
CA LYS A 284 6.68 4.51 -20.70
C LYS A 284 6.82 4.69 -19.20
N VAL A 285 7.76 5.54 -18.82
CA VAL A 285 7.84 6.08 -17.46
C VAL A 285 6.73 7.13 -17.29
N ASP A 286 6.02 7.08 -16.17
CA ASP A 286 5.08 8.11 -15.75
C ASP A 286 5.26 8.40 -14.25
N PHE A 287 4.58 9.42 -13.74
CA PHE A 287 4.56 9.68 -12.30
C PHE A 287 3.78 8.59 -11.57
N SER A 288 4.34 8.08 -10.49
CA SER A 288 3.67 7.09 -9.60
C SER A 288 2.48 7.69 -8.85
N HIS A 289 2.59 8.97 -8.48
CA HIS A 289 1.61 9.67 -7.69
C HIS A 289 1.48 11.14 -8.12
N ASN A 290 1.81 12.09 -7.24
CA ASN A 290 1.58 13.50 -7.49
C ASN A 290 2.76 14.11 -8.27
N PRO A 291 2.53 14.65 -9.48
CA PRO A 291 3.60 15.18 -10.33
C PRO A 291 4.22 16.49 -9.80
N PHE A 292 3.64 17.09 -8.76
CA PHE A 292 4.12 18.32 -8.13
C PHE A 292 4.96 18.07 -6.88
N SER A 293 5.21 16.81 -6.50
CA SER A 293 6.08 16.47 -5.37
C SER A 293 7.54 16.84 -5.66
N MET A 294 8.27 17.25 -4.63
CA MET A 294 9.72 17.50 -4.73
C MET A 294 10.46 16.15 -4.83
N PRO A 295 11.24 15.89 -5.89
CA PRO A 295 12.09 14.70 -5.95
C PRO A 295 13.21 14.80 -4.90
N GLN A 296 13.50 13.69 -4.24
CA GLN A 296 14.63 13.60 -3.32
C GLN A 296 15.94 13.74 -4.10
N GLY A 297 16.80 14.67 -3.66
CA GLY A 297 18.00 15.08 -4.40
C GLY A 297 17.75 16.12 -5.50
N GLY A 298 16.51 16.62 -5.66
CA GLY A 298 16.20 17.76 -6.52
C GLY A 298 16.59 17.57 -7.98
N LEU A 299 17.08 18.64 -8.61
CA LEU A 299 17.44 18.64 -10.03
C LEU A 299 18.57 17.65 -10.36
N GLU A 300 19.55 17.52 -9.47
CA GLU A 300 20.72 16.65 -9.68
C GLU A 300 20.29 15.19 -9.80
N ALA A 301 19.39 14.73 -8.93
CA ALA A 301 18.84 13.38 -9.02
C ALA A 301 18.15 13.14 -10.36
N LEU A 302 17.32 14.09 -10.82
CA LEU A 302 16.64 14.01 -12.13
C LEU A 302 17.60 14.02 -13.33
N GLN A 303 18.84 14.47 -13.16
CA GLN A 303 19.83 14.53 -14.23
C GLN A 303 20.76 13.32 -14.25
N THR A 304 21.04 12.73 -13.09
CA THR A 304 22.14 11.77 -12.91
C THR A 304 21.69 10.36 -12.53
N LYS A 305 20.51 10.20 -11.93
CA LYS A 305 20.00 8.89 -11.48
C LYS A 305 19.06 8.27 -12.51
N ASP A 306 18.91 6.95 -12.42
CA ASP A 306 17.80 6.25 -13.05
C ASP A 306 16.47 6.77 -12.47
N PRO A 307 15.54 7.29 -13.31
CA PRO A 307 14.24 7.77 -12.85
C PRO A 307 13.49 6.82 -11.93
N LEU A 308 13.55 5.52 -12.18
CA LEU A 308 12.81 4.52 -11.39
C LEU A 308 13.38 4.29 -9.98
N THR A 309 14.52 4.89 -9.67
CA THR A 309 15.18 4.83 -8.34
C THR A 309 15.01 6.12 -7.54
N ILE A 310 14.38 7.14 -8.13
CA ILE A 310 14.19 8.43 -7.49
C ILE A 310 12.94 8.36 -6.63
N ASN A 311 13.09 8.63 -5.33
CA ASN A 311 11.96 8.83 -4.43
C ASN A 311 11.50 10.29 -4.43
N ALA A 312 10.25 10.51 -4.04
CA ALA A 312 9.67 11.82 -3.79
C ALA A 312 9.60 12.11 -2.29
N PHE A 313 9.62 13.38 -1.91
CA PHE A 313 9.20 13.82 -0.57
C PHE A 313 7.66 13.78 -0.45
N GLN A 314 7.10 12.62 -0.75
CA GLN A 314 5.67 12.32 -0.64
C GLN A 314 5.47 11.37 0.53
N TYR A 315 4.31 11.50 1.17
CA TYR A 315 3.97 10.75 2.36
C TYR A 315 2.47 10.60 2.55
N ASP A 316 2.09 9.47 3.13
CA ASP A 316 0.71 9.16 3.49
C ASP A 316 0.61 8.86 4.98
N CYS A 317 -0.45 9.33 5.63
CA CYS A 317 -0.78 8.94 7.00
C CYS A 317 -1.71 7.74 6.94
N VAL A 318 -1.36 6.64 7.59
CA VAL A 318 -2.16 5.41 7.60
C VAL A 318 -2.58 5.08 9.02
N CYS A 319 -3.82 4.65 9.19
CA CYS A 319 -4.34 4.12 10.45
C CYS A 319 -5.07 2.81 10.19
N ASN A 320 -4.65 1.72 10.84
CA ASN A 320 -5.40 0.46 10.84
C ASN A 320 -5.78 -0.07 9.44
N GLY A 321 -4.92 0.12 8.44
CA GLY A 321 -5.16 -0.30 7.05
C GLY A 321 -5.85 0.74 6.15
N PHE A 322 -6.19 1.90 6.71
CA PHE A 322 -6.81 3.01 5.99
C PHE A 322 -5.81 4.14 5.79
N GLU A 323 -5.65 4.57 4.54
CA GLU A 323 -4.97 5.82 4.21
C GLU A 323 -5.85 6.98 4.72
N LEU A 324 -5.42 7.72 5.73
CA LEU A 324 -6.14 8.87 6.27
C LEU A 324 -5.79 10.17 5.56
N ALA A 325 -4.57 10.27 5.08
CA ALA A 325 -4.10 11.47 4.39
C ALA A 325 -3.04 11.12 3.35
N SER A 326 -2.96 11.99 2.35
CA SER A 326 -1.83 12.06 1.44
C SER A 326 -1.27 13.48 1.39
N GLY A 327 0.05 13.59 1.29
CA GLY A 327 0.77 14.85 1.34
C GLY A 327 2.13 14.79 0.67
N ALA A 328 2.74 15.95 0.45
CA ALA A 328 4.10 16.03 -0.06
C ALA A 328 4.72 17.39 0.25
N ILE A 329 6.05 17.41 0.31
CA ILE A 329 6.81 18.63 0.03
C ILE A 329 6.70 18.92 -1.46
N ARG A 330 6.30 20.13 -1.80
CA ARG A 330 6.03 20.51 -3.19
C ARG A 330 7.30 20.97 -3.87
N ASN A 331 7.39 20.65 -5.15
CA ASN A 331 8.32 21.37 -6.00
C ASN A 331 7.91 22.85 -6.05
N HIS A 332 8.91 23.73 -5.93
CA HIS A 332 8.76 25.19 -6.00
C HIS A 332 9.70 25.81 -7.04
N LYS A 333 10.40 24.98 -7.83
CA LYS A 333 11.36 25.43 -8.86
C LYS A 333 10.90 25.03 -10.26
N ALA A 334 10.88 26.01 -11.16
CA ALA A 334 10.47 25.82 -12.53
C ALA A 334 11.37 24.80 -13.26
N GLU A 335 12.70 24.88 -13.11
CA GLU A 335 13.60 23.95 -13.82
C GLU A 335 13.45 22.49 -13.37
N ILE A 336 13.13 22.25 -12.10
CA ILE A 336 12.84 20.90 -11.59
C ILE A 336 11.54 20.38 -12.19
N MET A 337 10.51 21.23 -12.27
CA MET A 337 9.22 20.86 -12.85
C MET A 337 9.37 20.49 -14.32
N GLU A 338 10.03 21.35 -15.09
CA GLU A 338 10.28 21.14 -16.52
C GLU A 338 11.04 19.83 -16.75
N LYS A 339 12.09 19.56 -15.96
CA LYS A 339 12.87 18.32 -16.07
C LYS A 339 12.06 17.09 -15.67
N ALA A 340 11.28 17.15 -14.59
CA ALA A 340 10.50 16.03 -14.09
C ALA A 340 9.41 15.62 -15.10
N PHE A 341 8.67 16.59 -15.62
CA PHE A 341 7.65 16.34 -16.65
C PHE A 341 8.26 15.84 -17.97
N ALA A 342 9.45 16.32 -18.35
CA ALA A 342 10.15 15.82 -19.53
C ALA A 342 10.51 14.32 -19.42
N ILE A 343 10.88 13.84 -18.23
CA ILE A 343 11.15 12.41 -17.97
C ILE A 343 9.89 11.57 -18.17
N ALA A 344 8.73 12.06 -17.70
CA ALA A 344 7.43 11.40 -17.90
C ALA A 344 6.87 11.57 -19.34
N GLY A 345 7.64 12.15 -20.26
CA GLY A 345 7.31 12.26 -21.68
C GLY A 345 6.48 13.49 -22.08
N TYR A 346 6.33 14.47 -21.18
CA TYR A 346 5.60 15.70 -21.47
C TYR A 346 6.55 16.76 -22.04
N SER A 347 6.21 17.33 -23.21
CA SER A 347 6.95 18.46 -23.77
C SER A 347 6.72 19.73 -22.96
N LYS A 348 7.64 20.70 -23.10
CA LYS A 348 7.51 22.01 -22.46
C LYS A 348 6.23 22.74 -22.85
N ASP A 349 5.83 22.66 -24.12
CA ASP A 349 4.60 23.29 -24.62
C ASP A 349 3.34 22.69 -23.98
N VAL A 350 3.32 21.36 -23.77
CA VAL A 350 2.22 20.68 -23.08
C VAL A 350 2.19 21.07 -21.60
N LEU A 351 3.36 21.16 -20.96
CA LEU A 351 3.48 21.61 -19.58
C LEU A 351 2.96 23.04 -19.40
N GLU A 352 3.34 23.96 -20.29
CA GLU A 352 2.85 25.36 -20.27
C GLU A 352 1.34 25.43 -20.51
N ALA A 353 0.84 24.71 -21.51
CA ALA A 353 -0.58 24.74 -21.85
C ALA A 353 -1.47 24.19 -20.72
N LYS A 354 -1.02 23.14 -20.01
CA LYS A 354 -1.82 22.49 -18.96
C LYS A 354 -1.57 23.06 -17.57
N PHE A 355 -0.36 23.52 -17.28
CA PHE A 355 0.09 23.88 -15.94
C PHE A 355 0.79 25.24 -15.86
N GLY A 356 0.69 26.07 -16.91
CA GLY A 356 1.36 27.37 -16.99
C GLY A 356 1.05 28.31 -15.82
N GLY A 357 -0.15 28.25 -15.26
CA GLY A 357 -0.49 29.01 -14.05
C GLY A 357 0.41 28.66 -12.86
N MET A 358 0.65 27.36 -12.64
CA MET A 358 1.52 26.89 -11.56
C MET A 358 3.00 27.16 -11.87
N LEU A 359 3.42 26.89 -13.11
CA LEU A 359 4.78 27.12 -13.56
C LEU A 359 5.18 28.61 -13.47
N ASN A 360 4.26 29.51 -13.83
CA ASN A 360 4.48 30.95 -13.67
C ASN A 360 4.58 31.37 -12.21
N ALA A 361 3.76 30.80 -11.32
CA ALA A 361 3.87 31.06 -9.90
C ALA A 361 5.26 30.68 -9.35
N PHE A 362 5.85 29.57 -9.81
CA PHE A 362 7.22 29.20 -9.44
C PHE A 362 8.25 30.21 -9.95
N ARG A 363 8.07 30.75 -11.17
CA ARG A 363 8.94 31.78 -11.75
C ARG A 363 8.88 33.11 -10.98
N PHE A 364 7.78 33.40 -10.30
CA PHE A 364 7.62 34.60 -9.46
C PHE A 364 8.11 34.40 -8.02
N GLY A 365 8.81 33.30 -7.71
CA GLY A 365 9.44 33.08 -6.41
C GLY A 365 8.52 32.36 -5.43
N ALA A 366 8.02 31.19 -5.82
CA ALA A 366 7.31 30.33 -4.88
C ALA A 366 8.23 29.90 -3.72
N PRO A 367 7.79 30.03 -2.45
CA PRO A 367 8.60 29.57 -1.32
C PRO A 367 8.69 28.04 -1.31
N PRO A 368 9.69 27.44 -0.65
CA PRO A 368 9.60 26.05 -0.23
C PRO A 368 8.30 25.85 0.55
N HIS A 369 7.53 24.83 0.23
CA HIS A 369 6.24 24.60 0.88
C HIS A 369 5.86 23.12 0.83
N GLY A 370 4.96 22.73 1.72
CA GLY A 370 4.45 21.36 1.82
C GLY A 370 3.17 21.29 2.61
N GLY A 371 2.51 20.14 2.52
CA GLY A 371 1.27 19.92 3.24
C GLY A 371 0.60 18.63 2.86
N CYS A 372 -0.52 18.36 3.51
CA CYS A 372 -1.30 17.14 3.39
C CYS A 372 -2.80 17.45 3.46
N ALA A 373 -3.61 16.47 3.06
CA ALA A 373 -5.05 16.54 3.18
C ALA A 373 -5.57 15.29 3.86
N PHE A 374 -6.25 15.44 4.99
CA PHE A 374 -6.86 14.33 5.73
C PHE A 374 -8.31 14.13 5.31
N GLY A 375 -8.71 12.91 4.96
CA GLY A 375 -10.10 12.56 4.69
C GLY A 375 -10.90 12.51 5.98
N ILE A 376 -11.70 13.54 6.24
CA ILE A 376 -12.48 13.67 7.49
C ILE A 376 -13.50 12.54 7.60
N ASP A 377 -14.15 12.18 6.51
CA ASP A 377 -15.18 11.15 6.49
C ASP A 377 -14.63 9.79 6.92
N ARG A 378 -13.40 9.48 6.49
CA ARG A 378 -12.71 8.24 6.83
C ARG A 378 -12.31 8.22 8.30
N ILE A 379 -11.89 9.35 8.85
CA ILE A 379 -11.64 9.51 10.30
C ILE A 379 -12.92 9.21 11.07
N VAL A 380 -14.04 9.83 10.69
CA VAL A 380 -15.34 9.61 11.35
C VAL A 380 -15.80 8.16 11.21
N MET A 381 -15.67 7.55 10.04
CA MET A 381 -15.99 6.13 9.79
C MET A 381 -15.21 5.19 10.71
N ILE A 382 -13.91 5.44 10.91
CA ILE A 382 -13.08 4.60 11.79
C ILE A 382 -13.42 4.79 13.26
N LEU A 383 -13.69 6.04 13.70
CA LEU A 383 -14.10 6.33 15.08
C LEU A 383 -15.48 5.73 15.40
N ALA A 384 -16.40 5.80 14.44
CA ALA A 384 -17.73 5.20 14.53
C ALA A 384 -17.73 3.67 14.35
N ASN A 385 -16.60 3.08 13.94
CA ASN A 385 -16.45 1.67 13.60
C ASN A 385 -17.49 1.21 12.55
N GLU A 386 -17.72 2.06 11.55
CA GLU A 386 -18.67 1.78 10.48
C GLU A 386 -17.98 1.06 9.30
N PRO A 387 -18.68 0.13 8.61
CA PRO A 387 -18.09 -0.67 7.53
C PRO A 387 -17.97 0.10 6.21
N ASN A 388 -18.59 1.28 6.11
CA ASN A 388 -18.73 2.03 4.85
C ASN A 388 -18.86 3.53 5.13
N LEU A 389 -18.30 4.38 4.25
CA LEU A 389 -18.44 5.83 4.33
C LEU A 389 -19.90 6.29 4.28
N ARG A 390 -20.80 5.52 3.68
CA ARG A 390 -22.22 5.88 3.58
C ARG A 390 -22.91 6.00 4.93
N GLU A 391 -22.42 5.28 5.94
CA GLU A 391 -22.99 5.30 7.30
C GLU A 391 -22.64 6.57 8.07
N VAL A 392 -21.70 7.38 7.57
CA VAL A 392 -21.28 8.64 8.21
C VAL A 392 -21.72 9.89 7.44
N TYR A 393 -22.65 9.72 6.49
CA TYR A 393 -23.25 10.81 5.72
C TYR A 393 -24.74 10.96 6.06
N ALA A 394 -25.21 12.20 6.14
CA ALA A 394 -26.63 12.49 6.35
C ALA A 394 -27.48 12.14 5.11
N PHE A 395 -26.95 12.42 3.92
CA PHE A 395 -27.58 12.14 2.63
C PHE A 395 -26.52 11.54 1.71
N VAL A 396 -26.81 10.41 1.11
CA VAL A 396 -25.79 9.62 0.41
C VAL A 396 -26.28 9.10 -0.92
N MET A 397 -25.35 9.06 -1.87
CA MET A 397 -25.57 8.47 -3.17
C MET A 397 -25.24 6.97 -3.17
N ASN A 398 -25.90 6.20 -4.04
CA ASN A 398 -25.56 4.80 -4.28
C ASN A 398 -24.24 4.66 -5.08
N GLY A 399 -23.85 3.43 -5.45
CA GLY A 399 -22.60 3.19 -6.18
C GLY A 399 -22.60 3.72 -7.62
N GLN A 400 -23.76 4.13 -8.10
CA GLN A 400 -24.01 4.71 -9.42
C GLN A 400 -24.17 6.24 -9.36
N TYR A 401 -23.88 6.84 -8.20
CA TYR A 401 -24.05 8.28 -7.94
C TYR A 401 -25.48 8.78 -8.04
N GLU A 402 -26.44 7.93 -7.67
CA GLU A 402 -27.85 8.28 -7.59
C GLU A 402 -28.24 8.55 -6.14
N ASP A 403 -28.81 9.74 -5.89
CA ASP A 403 -29.50 10.06 -4.65
C ASP A 403 -30.94 9.53 -4.77
N GLN A 404 -31.23 8.45 -4.05
CA GLN A 404 -32.53 7.79 -4.11
C GLN A 404 -33.64 8.57 -3.38
N MET A 405 -33.28 9.41 -2.41
CA MET A 405 -34.24 10.19 -1.64
C MET A 405 -34.74 11.39 -2.46
N MET A 406 -33.81 12.10 -3.13
CA MET A 406 -34.11 13.26 -3.95
C MET A 406 -34.46 12.89 -5.41
N GLY A 407 -34.17 11.66 -5.82
CA GLY A 407 -34.36 11.19 -7.20
C GLY A 407 -33.37 11.83 -8.17
N ALA A 408 -32.13 12.08 -7.73
CA ALA A 408 -31.08 12.70 -8.53
C ALA A 408 -30.05 11.67 -9.04
N PRO A 409 -29.39 11.90 -10.18
CA PRO A 409 -29.58 13.03 -11.09
C PRO A 409 -30.89 12.92 -11.91
N THR A 410 -31.45 14.06 -12.30
CA THR A 410 -32.62 14.14 -13.20
C THR A 410 -32.23 14.65 -14.58
N PRO A 411 -32.98 14.31 -15.65
CA PRO A 411 -32.75 14.89 -16.97
C PRO A 411 -32.79 16.43 -16.95
N ALA A 412 -31.83 17.06 -17.62
CA ALA A 412 -31.82 18.52 -17.81
C ALA A 412 -32.92 18.97 -18.76
N MET A 413 -33.50 20.15 -18.52
CA MET A 413 -34.50 20.75 -19.40
C MET A 413 -33.86 21.25 -20.71
N GLU A 414 -34.60 21.19 -21.82
CA GLU A 414 -34.10 21.65 -23.12
C GLU A 414 -33.64 23.12 -23.09
N GLN A 415 -34.36 23.99 -22.36
CA GLN A 415 -33.97 25.40 -22.22
C GLN A 415 -32.64 25.55 -21.47
N GLN A 416 -32.42 24.78 -20.39
CA GLN A 416 -31.16 24.80 -19.64
C GLN A 416 -29.97 24.39 -20.52
N LEU A 417 -30.16 23.38 -21.38
CA LEU A 417 -29.15 22.95 -22.34
C LEU A 417 -28.86 24.03 -23.39
N LYS A 418 -29.90 24.72 -23.90
CA LYS A 418 -29.74 25.84 -24.85
C LYS A 418 -28.98 27.01 -24.24
N ASP A 419 -29.32 27.37 -23.00
CA ASP A 419 -28.70 28.47 -22.26
C ASP A 419 -27.20 28.20 -22.01
N LEU A 420 -26.83 26.94 -21.81
CA LEU A 420 -25.43 26.49 -21.65
C LEU A 420 -24.73 26.14 -22.97
N HIS A 421 -25.40 26.29 -24.11
CA HIS A 421 -24.91 25.91 -25.43
C HIS A 421 -24.50 24.42 -25.55
N LEU A 422 -25.19 23.54 -24.82
CA LEU A 422 -24.94 22.10 -24.78
C LEU A 422 -25.94 21.33 -25.63
N LYS A 423 -25.50 20.19 -26.15
CA LYS A 423 -26.37 19.13 -26.68
C LYS A 423 -25.98 17.81 -26.02
N LEU A 424 -26.98 17.02 -25.63
CA LEU A 424 -26.74 15.70 -25.05
C LEU A 424 -26.36 14.72 -26.15
N ASP A 425 -25.25 14.00 -25.94
CA ASP A 425 -24.84 12.84 -26.73
C ASP A 425 -24.80 11.62 -25.82
N LEU A 426 -25.99 11.03 -25.59
CA LEU A 426 -26.15 9.94 -24.62
C LEU A 426 -25.79 8.59 -25.27
N PRO A 427 -25.16 7.67 -24.53
CA PRO A 427 -24.92 6.32 -25.02
C PRO A 427 -26.25 5.64 -25.39
N LYS A 428 -26.21 4.72 -26.37
CA LYS A 428 -27.39 3.96 -26.77
C LYS A 428 -28.00 3.27 -25.55
N ALA A 429 -29.31 3.42 -25.38
CA ALA A 429 -30.03 2.77 -24.29
C ALA A 429 -29.71 1.27 -24.27
N LYS A 430 -29.24 0.76 -23.13
CA LYS A 430 -29.11 -0.67 -22.92
C LYS A 430 -30.52 -1.26 -22.98
N ILE A 431 -30.80 -2.07 -24.00
CA ILE A 431 -32.04 -2.83 -24.07
C ILE A 431 -32.03 -3.78 -22.87
N ALA A 432 -32.94 -3.60 -21.92
CA ALA A 432 -33.11 -4.53 -20.81
C ALA A 432 -33.44 -5.91 -21.40
N ALA A 433 -32.69 -6.94 -21.00
CA ALA A 433 -33.07 -8.31 -21.31
C ALA A 433 -34.44 -8.56 -20.67
N ALA A 434 -35.42 -8.91 -21.51
CA ALA A 434 -36.81 -9.16 -21.12
C ALA A 434 -36.96 -10.40 -20.25
#